data_AF-A0A936JIV3-F1
#
_entry.id   AF-A0A936JIV3-F1
#
_cell.length_a   1.000
_cell.length_b   1.000
_cell.length_c   1.000
_cell.angle_alpha   90.00
_cell.angle_beta   90.00
_cell.angle_gamma   90.00
#
_symmetry.space_group_name_H-M   'P 1'
#
loop_
_entity.id
_entity.type
_entity.pdbx_description
1 polymer ?
#
loop_
_entity_poly.entity_id
_entity_poly.type
_entity_poly.pdbx_seq_one_letter_code
_entity_poly.pdbx_strand_id
1 'polypeptide(L)'
;MNAIEFTCWEKDELIEIQLEPEAICYTVHPKNTIKFIPKNSTDKFSWTLRIDHDNKGIQLIPDPPNSYDEIEIYLNNELIENIANS
;
A
#
# COMPACT_ATOMS: atom_id res chain seq x y z
N MET A 1 -7.94 -12.43 -3.90
CA MET A 1 -7.84 -11.01 -3.50
C MET A 1 -6.51 -10.85 -2.79
N ASN A 2 -5.58 -10.12 -3.42
CA ASN A 2 -4.22 -9.98 -2.93
C ASN A 2 -4.09 -8.65 -2.20
N ALA A 3 -4.86 -8.49 -1.12
CA ALA A 3 -4.70 -7.32 -0.25
C ALA A 3 -3.35 -7.40 0.49
N ILE A 4 -2.77 -6.23 0.78
CA ILE A 4 -1.55 -6.13 1.58
C ILE A 4 -1.78 -5.17 2.74
N GLU A 5 -1.18 -5.49 3.89
CA GLU A 5 -1.36 -4.75 5.14
C GLU A 5 0.00 -4.51 5.81
N PHE A 6 0.19 -3.29 6.30
CA PHE A 6 1.37 -2.88 7.06
C PHE A 6 0.92 -2.41 8.44
N THR A 7 1.47 -3.01 9.49
CA THR A 7 1.20 -2.64 10.88
C THR A 7 2.46 -2.07 11.51
N CYS A 8 2.34 -0.87 12.09
CA CYS A 8 3.40 -0.23 12.85
C CYS A 8 3.14 -0.47 14.33
N TRP A 9 3.97 -1.27 15.00
CA TRP A 9 3.76 -1.61 16.40
C TRP A 9 4.09 -0.43 17.33
N GLU A 10 3.64 -0.50 18.58
CA GLU A 10 3.73 0.61 19.55
C GLU A 10 5.13 1.20 19.74
N LYS A 11 6.19 0.42 19.54
CA LYS A 11 7.59 0.83 19.75
C LYS A 11 8.36 1.02 18.45
N ASP A 12 7.72 0.81 17.30
CA ASP A 12 8.35 0.97 16.00
C ASP A 12 8.49 2.47 15.68
N GLU A 13 9.39 2.79 14.75
CA GLU A 13 9.37 4.09 14.09
C GLU A 13 8.22 4.13 13.07
N LEU A 14 7.81 5.34 12.67
CA LEU A 14 6.82 5.48 11.61
C LEU A 14 7.29 4.78 10.34
N ILE A 15 6.33 4.22 9.59
CA ILE A 15 6.59 3.55 8.32
C ILE A 15 6.14 4.49 7.20
N GLU A 16 7.01 4.71 6.21
CA GLU A 16 6.65 5.43 5.00
C GLU A 16 6.45 4.45 3.84
N ILE A 17 5.29 4.53 3.21
CA ILE A 17 4.91 3.67 2.09
C ILE A 17 4.57 4.56 0.90
N GLN A 18 5.31 4.43 -0.19
CA GLN A 18 5.06 5.09 -1.46
C GLN A 18 4.34 4.12 -2.39
N LEU A 19 3.10 4.44 -2.75
CA LEU A 19 2.33 3.72 -3.74
C LEU A 19 2.68 4.23 -5.14
N GLU A 20 3.18 3.33 -5.98
CA GLU A 20 3.52 3.59 -7.38
C GLU A 20 2.36 3.19 -8.32
N PRO A 21 2.27 3.79 -9.54
CA PRO A 21 3.19 4.75 -10.14
C PRO A 21 2.94 6.24 -9.81
N GLU A 22 1.85 6.57 -9.12
CA GLU A 22 1.49 7.97 -8.80
C GLU A 22 2.40 8.60 -7.73
N ALA A 23 3.30 7.82 -7.13
CA ALA A 23 4.21 8.21 -6.06
C ALA A 23 3.49 8.83 -4.85
N ILE A 24 2.32 8.27 -4.49
CA ILE A 24 1.52 8.75 -3.35
C ILE A 24 2.10 8.16 -2.06
N CYS A 25 2.47 9.03 -1.12
CA CYS A 25 3.09 8.63 0.13
C CYS A 25 2.07 8.53 1.27
N TYR A 26 2.12 7.43 2.00
CA TYR A 26 1.37 7.17 3.23
C TYR A 26 2.31 7.00 4.41
N THR A 27 1.95 7.57 5.54
CA THR A 27 2.69 7.41 6.80
C THR A 27 1.87 6.59 7.79
N VAL A 28 2.47 5.53 8.33
CA VAL A 28 1.86 4.69 9.37
C VAL A 28 2.54 4.98 10.70
N HIS A 29 1.82 5.67 11.58
CA HIS A 29 2.29 5.93 12.94
C HIS A 29 2.21 4.68 13.82
N PRO A 30 2.99 4.61 14.91
CA PRO A 30 2.90 3.53 15.89
C PRO A 30 1.46 3.29 16.37
N LYS A 31 1.10 2.01 16.49
CA LYS A 31 -0.24 1.48 16.79
C LYS A 31 -1.26 1.57 15.65
N ASN A 32 -0.88 2.08 14.49
CA ASN A 32 -1.75 2.10 13.32
C ASN A 32 -1.42 0.97 12.35
N THR A 33 -2.43 0.65 11.55
CA THR A 33 -2.35 -0.30 10.45
C THR A 33 -2.90 0.35 9.18
N ILE A 34 -2.20 0.19 8.07
CA ILE A 34 -2.70 0.59 6.74
C ILE A 34 -2.85 -0.65 5.86
N LYS A 35 -3.91 -0.68 5.05
CA LYS A 35 -4.24 -1.78 4.14
C LYS A 35 -4.54 -1.24 2.75
N PHE A 36 -3.98 -1.89 1.74
CA PHE A 36 -4.21 -1.61 0.32
C PHE A 36 -4.94 -2.79 -0.30
N ILE A 37 -6.12 -2.56 -0.88
CA ILE A 37 -6.98 -3.60 -1.45
C ILE A 37 -7.22 -3.30 -2.94
N PRO A 38 -6.66 -4.10 -3.85
CA PRO A 38 -6.95 -3.95 -5.27
C PRO A 38 -8.35 -4.47 -5.58
N LYS A 39 -9.17 -3.68 -6.27
CA LYS A 39 -10.49 -4.08 -6.74
C LYS A 39 -10.50 -4.37 -8.23
N ASN A 40 -11.41 -5.26 -8.59
CA ASN A 40 -11.55 -5.83 -9.94
C ASN A 40 -10.20 -6.30 -10.50
N SER A 41 -9.35 -6.83 -9.62
CA SER A 41 -8.03 -7.28 -10.01
C SER A 41 -8.11 -8.57 -10.82
N THR A 42 -7.23 -8.66 -11.82
CA THR A 42 -7.03 -9.90 -12.58
C THR A 42 -6.40 -10.97 -11.69
N ASP A 43 -6.48 -12.23 -12.12
CA ASP A 43 -5.83 -13.37 -11.47
C ASP A 43 -4.30 -13.27 -11.42
N LYS A 44 -3.71 -12.40 -12.26
CA LYS A 44 -2.26 -12.14 -12.33
C LYS A 44 -1.79 -11.02 -11.41
N PHE A 45 -2.72 -10.26 -10.81
CA PHE A 45 -2.35 -9.13 -9.95
C PHE A 45 -1.47 -9.61 -8.79
N SER A 46 -0.39 -8.90 -8.53
CA SER A 46 0.49 -9.10 -7.38
C SER A 46 1.04 -7.76 -6.91
N TRP A 47 1.58 -7.74 -5.68
CA TRP A 47 2.32 -6.60 -5.18
C TRP A 47 3.81 -6.89 -5.27
N THR A 48 4.55 -6.01 -5.93
CA THR A 48 6.00 -5.93 -5.80
C THR A 48 6.32 -4.94 -4.70
N LEU A 49 7.19 -5.34 -3.77
CA LEU A 49 7.70 -4.48 -2.71
C LEU A 49 9.18 -4.22 -2.94
N ARG A 50 9.56 -2.95 -2.81
CA ARG A 50 10.97 -2.55 -2.72
C ARG A 50 11.17 -1.82 -1.41
N ILE A 51 12.11 -2.31 -0.61
CA ILE A 51 12.42 -1.77 0.71
C ILE A 51 13.77 -1.07 0.61
N ASP A 52 13.79 0.22 0.89
CA ASP A 52 15.01 0.98 1.10
C ASP A 52 15.37 0.92 2.58
N HIS A 53 16.40 0.13 2.91
CA HIS A 53 16.83 -0.05 4.30
C HIS A 53 17.54 1.19 4.87
N ASP A 54 18.12 2.04 4.02
CA ASP A 54 18.85 3.22 4.47
C ASP A 54 17.87 4.35 4.81
N ASN A 55 16.82 4.52 4.00
CA ASN A 55 15.80 5.55 4.19
C ASN A 55 14.51 5.05 4.85
N LYS A 56 14.43 3.76 5.19
CA LYS A 56 13.26 3.09 5.80
C LYS A 56 11.95 3.25 5.00
N GLY A 57 12.05 3.52 3.70
CA GLY A 57 10.92 3.66 2.80
C GLY A 57 10.53 2.35 2.14
N ILE A 58 9.23 2.13 1.96
CA ILE A 58 8.68 1.01 1.20
C ILE A 58 8.05 1.57 -0.08
N GLN A 59 8.52 1.14 -1.25
CA GLN A 59 7.77 1.32 -2.49
C GLN A 59 6.87 0.10 -2.70
N LEU A 60 5.58 0.37 -2.85
CA LEU A 60 4.55 -0.62 -3.11
C LEU A 60 4.06 -0.46 -4.55
N ILE A 61 4.20 -1.52 -5.35
CA ILE A 61 4.00 -1.45 -6.79
C ILE A 61 3.02 -2.55 -7.22
N PRO A 62 1.88 -2.21 -7.84
CA PRO A 62 1.04 -3.18 -8.53
C PRO A 62 1.78 -3.81 -9.72
N ASP A 63 1.78 -5.14 -9.82
CA ASP A 63 2.44 -5.88 -10.90
C ASP A 63 1.58 -7.07 -11.37
N PRO A 64 1.24 -7.20 -12.66
CA PRO A 64 1.60 -6.29 -13.75
C PRO A 64 0.83 -4.96 -13.70
N PRO A 65 1.36 -3.89 -14.33
CA PRO A 65 0.60 -2.66 -14.52
C PRO A 65 -0.75 -2.95 -15.19
N ASN A 66 -1.78 -2.17 -14.87
CA ASN A 66 -3.14 -2.33 -15.41
C ASN A 66 -3.84 -3.65 -15.09
N SER A 67 -3.46 -4.30 -13.99
CA SER A 67 -4.10 -5.53 -13.52
C SER A 67 -5.19 -5.31 -12.46
N TYR A 68 -5.62 -4.06 -12.26
CA TYR A 68 -6.64 -3.62 -11.30
C TYR A 68 -7.37 -2.37 -11.84
N ASP A 69 -8.60 -2.13 -11.36
CA ASP A 69 -9.37 -0.92 -11.70
C ASP A 69 -9.13 0.19 -10.67
N GLU A 70 -9.08 -0.17 -9.40
CA GLU A 70 -8.89 0.76 -8.28
C GLU A 70 -8.17 0.07 -7.11
N ILE A 71 -7.56 0.88 -6.24
CA ILE A 71 -7.01 0.45 -4.96
C ILE A 71 -7.74 1.20 -3.85
N GLU A 72 -8.43 0.48 -2.98
CA GLU A 72 -8.98 1.03 -1.75
C GLU A 72 -7.92 1.03 -0.66
N ILE A 73 -7.83 2.12 0.08
CA ILE A 73 -6.84 2.31 1.15
C ILE A 73 -7.57 2.52 2.46
N TYR A 74 -7.21 1.70 3.45
CA TYR A 74 -7.79 1.75 4.78
C TYR A 74 -6.73 2.06 5.82
N LEU A 75 -7.00 3.02 6.69
CA LEU A 75 -6.22 3.27 7.91
C LEU A 75 -7.05 2.82 9.12
N ASN A 76 -6.52 1.90 9.93
CA ASN A 76 -7.20 1.33 11.08
C ASN A 76 -8.61 0.78 10.76
N ASN A 77 -8.76 0.17 9.58
CA ASN A 77 -10.02 -0.33 9.01
C ASN A 77 -11.04 0.73 8.59
N GLU A 78 -10.69 2.03 8.61
CA GLU A 78 -11.50 3.09 8.03
C GLU A 78 -11.01 3.40 6.62
N LEU A 79 -11.93 3.43 5.64
CA LEU A 79 -11.60 3.78 4.26
C LEU A 79 -11.20 5.26 4.22
N ILE A 80 -9.98 5.54 3.76
CA ILE A 80 -9.45 6.91 3.67
C ILE A 80 -9.35 7.41 2.23
N GLU A 81 -9.17 6.51 1.25
CA GLU A 81 -8.95 6.89 -0.14
C GLU A 81 -9.23 5.74 -1.11
N ASN A 82 -9.62 6.10 -2.34
CA ASN A 82 -9.74 5.19 -3.48
C ASN A 82 -8.95 5.76 -4.65
N ILE A 83 -7.97 5.02 -5.16
CA ILE A 83 -7.16 5.43 -6.30
C ILE A 83 -7.57 4.61 -7.51
N ALA A 84 -8.11 5.28 -8.52
CA ALA A 84 -8.39 4.65 -9.81
C ALA A 84 -7.09 4.46 -10.59
N ASN A 85 -6.98 3.32 -11.26
CA ASN A 85 -5.91 3.06 -12.21
C ASN A 85 -6.05 4.03 -13.42
N SER A 86 -4.98 4.76 -13.73
CA SER A 86 -4.97 5.83 -14.74
C SER A 86 -4.47 5.37 -16.11
#